data_AF-A0A268UDK6-F1
#
_entry.id   AF-A0A268UDK6-F1
#
_cell.length_a   1.000
_cell.length_b   1.000
_cell.length_c   1.000
_cell.angle_alpha   90.00
_cell.angle_beta   90.00
_cell.angle_gamma   90.00
#
_symmetry.space_group_name_H-M   'P 1'
#
loop_
_entity.id
_entity.type
_entity.pdbx_description
1 polymer ?
#
loop_
_entity_poly.entity_id
_entity_poly.type
_entity_poly.pdbx_seq_one_letter_code
_entity_poly.pdbx_strand_id
1 'polypeptide(L)'
;MKITPHSANINDKSSGKGALSTRLENDNNINGTIKAKPLKKNEDSVVINESELAKSTREINNTIGSLQIAIKAMNEMSQKTEELIKNSEEIHAKDSQKSEIALKESQDIKADITKIFDTSTFNKENVFTKKYSHIDPKIKFQSNSINPDKIEIKNTKNLNDFLKDINLQKKYAKEGIEALREKVGETLVDDEKYETLNKDALDKEQFKASHNTEGITLERLTKLLN
;
A
#
# COMPACT_ATOMS: atom_id res chain seq x y z
N MET A 1 27.51 73.57 -0.67
CA MET A 1 28.93 73.13 -0.66
C MET A 1 29.01 71.92 -1.59
N LYS A 2 29.60 71.96 -2.80
CA LYS A 2 31.04 71.74 -3.14
C LYS A 2 31.69 70.79 -2.12
N ILE A 3 32.25 69.62 -2.48
CA ILE A 3 33.51 69.41 -3.23
C ILE A 3 33.53 68.02 -3.94
N THR A 4 34.11 68.01 -5.14
CA THR A 4 34.67 66.94 -6.02
C THR A 4 35.85 66.14 -5.37
N PRO A 5 36.70 65.32 -6.07
CA PRO A 5 36.53 64.18 -7.02
C PRO A 5 37.64 63.06 -6.87
N HIS A 6 37.77 62.18 -7.90
CA HIS A 6 38.97 61.45 -8.40
C HIS A 6 39.37 60.11 -7.74
N SER A 7 39.85 59.05 -8.41
CA SER A 7 40.48 58.82 -9.75
C SER A 7 40.22 57.33 -10.14
N ALA A 8 39.98 56.86 -11.37
CA ALA A 8 40.74 56.87 -12.64
C ALA A 8 42.10 56.12 -12.62
N ASN A 9 42.18 54.97 -13.31
CA ASN A 9 43.23 54.56 -14.28
C ASN A 9 42.82 53.17 -14.85
N ILE A 10 42.43 52.97 -16.12
CA ILE A 10 43.13 53.11 -17.43
C ILE A 10 44.09 51.94 -17.73
N ASN A 11 44.01 51.50 -19.00
CA ASN A 11 44.92 50.69 -19.82
C ASN A 11 44.69 49.18 -19.83
N ASP A 12 44.73 48.49 -20.98
CA ASP A 12 44.83 48.87 -22.40
C ASP A 12 44.70 47.58 -23.23
N LYS A 13 44.31 47.72 -24.51
CA LYS A 13 44.68 46.87 -25.67
C LYS A 13 44.36 45.36 -25.65
N SER A 14 44.02 44.70 -26.76
CA SER A 14 43.81 45.10 -28.16
C SER A 14 43.39 43.88 -28.96
N SER A 15 42.75 44.15 -30.10
CA SER A 15 42.98 43.48 -31.40
C SER A 15 42.57 41.99 -31.52
N GLY A 16 41.76 41.55 -32.46
CA GLY A 16 41.20 42.21 -33.64
C GLY A 16 40.86 41.16 -34.70
N LYS A 17 40.05 41.59 -35.68
CA LYS A 17 39.96 41.12 -37.09
C LYS A 17 39.48 39.66 -37.30
N GLY A 18 38.56 39.33 -38.20
CA GLY A 18 37.80 40.02 -39.24
C GLY A 18 36.58 39.13 -39.55
N ALA A 19 35.40 39.67 -39.87
CA ALA A 19 35.01 40.31 -41.11
C ALA A 19 34.54 39.31 -42.20
N LEU A 20 33.38 39.65 -42.79
CA LEU A 20 32.79 39.19 -44.06
C LEU A 20 32.22 37.76 -44.08
N SER A 21 31.10 37.45 -44.72
CA SER A 21 30.06 38.24 -45.40
C SER A 21 28.99 37.25 -45.85
N THR A 22 27.75 37.73 -45.86
CA THR A 22 26.64 37.38 -46.77
C THR A 22 26.80 36.17 -47.70
N ARG A 23 25.88 35.21 -47.56
CA ARG A 23 25.18 34.61 -48.72
C ARG A 23 23.79 34.15 -48.29
N LEU A 24 22.83 35.07 -48.37
CA LEU A 24 21.42 34.77 -48.54
C LEU A 24 21.21 34.65 -50.05
N GLU A 25 21.02 33.44 -50.54
CA GLU A 25 20.36 33.20 -51.81
C GLU A 25 19.07 32.43 -51.52
N ASN A 26 17.98 33.07 -51.92
CA ASN A 26 16.62 32.56 -51.98
C ASN A 26 16.56 31.25 -52.76
N ASP A 27 15.75 30.32 -52.26
CA ASP A 27 14.83 29.59 -53.14
C ASP A 27 13.46 29.47 -52.45
N ASN A 28 12.50 30.18 -53.03
CA ASN A 28 11.07 30.07 -52.76
C ASN A 28 10.52 28.88 -53.54
N ASN A 29 10.06 27.83 -52.85
CA ASN A 29 8.77 27.16 -53.08
C ASN A 29 8.72 25.85 -52.30
N ILE A 30 7.69 25.66 -51.48
CA ILE A 30 6.65 24.64 -51.67
C ILE A 30 5.56 24.94 -50.65
N ASN A 31 4.40 25.34 -51.19
CA ASN A 31 3.11 25.26 -50.53
C ASN A 31 2.90 23.83 -50.02
N GLY A 32 2.91 23.66 -48.71
CA GLY A 32 2.50 22.44 -48.05
C GLY A 32 2.03 22.80 -46.65
N THR A 33 0.72 22.98 -46.49
CA THR A 33 0.09 23.07 -45.17
C THR A 33 0.37 21.74 -44.47
N ILE A 34 1.42 21.69 -43.65
CA ILE A 34 1.66 20.55 -42.76
C ILE A 34 0.57 20.64 -41.71
N LYS A 35 -0.56 19.96 -41.95
CA LYS A 35 -1.52 19.64 -40.89
C LYS A 35 -0.72 18.88 -39.84
N ALA A 36 -0.45 19.55 -38.72
CA ALA A 36 0.14 18.90 -37.56
C ALA A 36 -0.75 17.69 -37.22
N LYS A 37 -0.23 16.48 -37.43
CA LYS A 37 -0.84 15.29 -36.84
C LYS A 37 -0.88 15.57 -35.34
N PRO A 38 -2.04 15.40 -34.67
CA PRO A 38 -2.05 15.48 -33.22
C PRO A 38 -1.00 14.49 -32.71
N LEU A 39 -0.03 15.00 -31.96
CA LEU A 39 0.92 14.18 -31.22
C LEU A 39 0.08 13.15 -30.46
N LYS A 40 0.19 11.88 -30.85
CA LYS A 40 -0.32 10.80 -30.02
C LYS A 40 0.37 10.99 -28.68
N LYS A 41 -0.42 11.31 -27.67
CA LYS A 41 0.00 11.32 -26.28
C LYS A 41 0.34 9.87 -25.97
N ASN A 42 1.57 9.47 -26.25
CA ASN A 42 2.13 8.26 -25.68
C ASN A 42 2.25 8.60 -24.21
N GLU A 43 1.26 8.21 -23.43
CA GLU A 43 1.45 8.12 -22.00
C GLU A 43 2.61 7.15 -21.80
N ASP A 44 3.75 7.67 -21.33
CA ASP A 44 4.86 6.90 -20.78
C ASP A 44 4.34 6.14 -19.55
N SER A 45 3.47 5.17 -19.79
CA SER A 45 3.05 4.20 -18.80
C SER A 45 4.14 3.13 -18.80
N VAL A 46 5.08 3.28 -17.88
CA VAL A 46 5.99 2.18 -17.54
C VAL A 46 5.13 1.08 -16.94
N VAL A 47 4.81 0.06 -17.73
CA VAL A 47 4.19 -1.17 -17.24
C VAL A 47 5.27 -1.91 -16.45
N ILE A 48 5.31 -1.66 -15.14
CA ILE A 48 6.16 -2.44 -14.24
C ILE A 48 5.51 -3.81 -14.12
N ASN A 49 6.04 -4.80 -14.84
CA ASN A 49 5.70 -6.20 -14.61
C ASN A 49 6.19 -6.55 -13.20
N GLU A 50 5.28 -6.52 -12.23
CA GLU A 50 5.56 -7.03 -10.89
C GLU A 50 6.00 -8.48 -10.99
N SER A 51 7.19 -8.76 -10.46
CA SER A 51 7.67 -10.12 -10.33
C SER A 51 6.66 -10.95 -9.54
N GLU A 52 6.57 -12.25 -9.84
CA GLU A 52 5.74 -13.18 -9.07
C GLU A 52 6.09 -13.13 -7.57
N LEU A 53 7.36 -12.89 -7.26
CA LEU A 53 7.85 -12.61 -5.92
C LEU A 53 7.18 -11.39 -5.27
N ALA A 54 7.13 -10.25 -5.97
CA ALA A 54 6.50 -9.04 -5.46
C ALA A 54 5.00 -9.23 -5.20
N LYS A 55 4.31 -9.96 -6.09
CA LYS A 55 2.88 -10.30 -5.93
C LYS A 55 2.67 -11.20 -4.71
N SER A 56 3.44 -12.29 -4.61
CA SER A 56 3.39 -13.23 -3.49
C SER A 56 3.66 -12.54 -2.14
N THR A 57 4.73 -11.75 -2.05
CA THR A 57 5.08 -11.02 -0.83
C THR A 57 3.99 -10.02 -0.43
N ARG A 58 3.39 -9.32 -1.39
CA ARG A 58 2.26 -8.43 -1.11
C ARG A 58 1.06 -9.20 -0.58
N GLU A 59 0.73 -10.33 -1.20
CA GLU A 59 -0.39 -11.17 -0.80
C GLU A 59 -0.20 -11.72 0.62
N ILE A 60 1.02 -12.17 0.95
CA ILE A 60 1.38 -12.61 2.30
C ILE A 60 1.26 -11.46 3.30
N ASN A 61 1.83 -10.29 3.01
CA ASN A 61 1.75 -9.13 3.91
C ASN A 61 0.31 -8.67 4.14
N ASN A 62 -0.52 -8.66 3.09
CA ASN A 62 -1.95 -8.38 3.21
C ASN A 62 -2.66 -9.42 4.08
N THR A 63 -2.29 -10.69 3.94
CA THR A 63 -2.85 -11.77 4.75
C THR A 63 -2.47 -11.62 6.22
N ILE A 64 -1.20 -11.32 6.51
CA ILE A 64 -0.72 -11.03 7.88
C ILE A 64 -1.53 -9.87 8.47
N GLY A 65 -1.69 -8.76 7.73
CA GLY A 65 -2.48 -7.61 8.18
C GLY A 65 -3.94 -7.98 8.46
N SER A 66 -4.57 -8.76 7.58
CA SER A 66 -5.94 -9.24 7.76
C SER A 66 -6.10 -10.13 9.00
N LEU A 67 -5.15 -11.06 9.24
CA LEU A 67 -5.14 -11.91 10.44
C LEU A 67 -4.89 -11.10 11.73
N GLN A 68 -4.07 -10.05 11.69
CA GLN A 68 -3.86 -9.16 12.84
C GLN A 68 -5.13 -8.40 13.21
N ILE A 69 -5.86 -7.87 12.22
CA ILE A 69 -7.17 -7.24 12.45
C ILE A 69 -8.16 -8.26 13.01
N ALA A 70 -8.20 -9.48 12.47
CA ALA A 70 -9.05 -10.55 13.01
C ALA A 70 -8.71 -10.87 14.47
N ILE A 71 -7.42 -10.96 14.84
CA ILE A 71 -7.00 -11.18 16.23
C ILE A 71 -7.47 -10.04 17.14
N LYS A 72 -7.34 -8.79 16.70
CA LYS A 72 -7.79 -7.64 17.48
C LYS A 72 -9.30 -7.71 17.73
N ALA A 73 -10.08 -7.91 16.68
CA ALA A 73 -11.54 -8.05 16.77
C ALA A 73 -11.95 -9.23 17.66
N MET A 74 -11.26 -10.36 17.54
CA MET A 74 -11.48 -11.53 18.40
C MET A 74 -11.14 -11.25 19.87
N ASN A 75 -10.12 -10.43 20.18
CA ASN A 75 -9.86 -10.02 21.57
C ASN A 75 -11.02 -9.21 22.14
N GLU A 76 -11.54 -8.25 21.38
CA GLU A 76 -12.69 -7.42 21.78
C GLU A 76 -13.95 -8.28 21.97
N MET A 77 -14.21 -9.22 21.05
CA MET A 77 -15.32 -10.17 21.19
C MET A 77 -15.15 -11.12 22.39
N SER A 78 -13.92 -11.59 22.69
CA SER A 78 -13.67 -12.41 23.88
C SER A 78 -14.03 -11.68 25.17
N GLN A 79 -13.57 -10.42 25.32
CA GLN A 79 -13.84 -9.61 26.51
C GLN A 79 -15.36 -9.41 26.71
N LYS A 80 -16.08 -9.05 25.64
CA LYS A 80 -17.53 -8.92 25.67
C LYS A 80 -18.25 -10.24 25.94
N THR A 81 -17.72 -11.36 25.47
CA THR A 81 -18.29 -12.69 25.77
C THR A 81 -18.11 -13.04 27.24
N GLU A 82 -16.99 -12.68 27.86
CA GLU A 82 -16.78 -12.86 29.31
C GLU A 82 -17.76 -12.00 30.13
N GLU A 83 -18.10 -10.80 29.67
CA GLU A 83 -19.18 -9.98 30.25
C GLU A 83 -20.55 -10.66 30.12
N LEU A 84 -20.88 -11.23 28.95
CA LEU A 84 -22.12 -12.00 28.77
C LEU A 84 -22.22 -13.21 29.72
N ILE A 85 -21.09 -13.90 29.97
CA ILE A 85 -21.08 -15.04 30.89
C ILE A 85 -21.48 -14.59 32.29
N LYS A 86 -20.90 -13.48 32.79
CA LYS A 86 -21.24 -12.89 34.09
C LYS A 86 -22.71 -12.47 34.14
N ASN A 87 -23.19 -11.77 33.12
CA ASN A 87 -24.58 -11.34 33.06
C ASN A 87 -25.55 -12.52 32.98
N SER A 88 -25.15 -13.65 32.36
CA SER A 88 -26.00 -14.85 32.32
C SER A 88 -26.27 -15.42 33.71
N GLU A 89 -25.33 -15.30 34.65
CA GLU A 89 -25.51 -15.73 36.03
C GLU A 89 -26.52 -14.84 36.76
N GLU A 90 -26.48 -13.52 36.50
CA GLU A 90 -27.41 -12.54 37.06
C GLU A 90 -28.83 -12.66 36.49
N ILE A 91 -28.97 -13.03 35.21
CA ILE A 91 -30.27 -13.29 34.58
C ILE A 91 -31.02 -14.42 35.31
N HIS A 92 -30.31 -15.43 35.82
CA HIS A 92 -30.91 -16.55 36.57
C HIS A 92 -31.12 -16.24 38.07
N ALA A 93 -30.80 -15.02 38.53
CA ALA A 93 -31.03 -14.62 39.90
C ALA A 93 -32.54 -14.48 40.22
N LYS A 94 -32.92 -14.70 41.48
CA LYS A 94 -34.32 -14.59 41.94
C LYS A 94 -34.86 -13.15 41.96
N ASP A 95 -33.98 -12.16 41.83
CA ASP A 95 -34.32 -10.74 41.82
C ASP A 95 -34.75 -10.33 40.41
N SER A 96 -36.04 -10.06 40.21
CA SER A 96 -36.58 -9.79 38.87
C SER A 96 -36.07 -8.49 38.27
N GLN A 97 -35.75 -7.48 39.11
CA GLN A 97 -35.27 -6.20 38.61
C GLN A 97 -33.82 -6.32 38.13
N LYS A 98 -32.97 -7.05 38.87
CA LYS A 98 -31.60 -7.34 38.43
C LYS A 98 -31.56 -8.22 37.19
N SER A 99 -32.42 -9.24 37.14
CA SER A 99 -32.54 -10.12 35.96
C SER A 99 -32.93 -9.34 34.69
N GLU A 100 -33.85 -8.38 34.79
CA GLU A 100 -34.28 -7.54 33.66
C GLU A 100 -33.16 -6.59 33.18
N ILE A 101 -32.43 -5.96 34.11
CA ILE A 101 -31.28 -5.10 33.78
C ILE A 101 -30.19 -5.91 33.06
N ALA A 102 -29.79 -7.06 33.64
CA ALA A 102 -28.77 -7.93 33.07
C ALA A 102 -29.17 -8.47 31.69
N LEU A 103 -30.47 -8.74 31.47
CA LEU A 103 -30.99 -9.18 30.18
C LEU A 103 -30.84 -8.09 29.11
N LYS A 104 -31.16 -6.83 29.44
CA LYS A 104 -31.03 -5.70 28.51
C LYS A 104 -29.57 -5.43 28.17
N GLU A 105 -28.70 -5.36 29.18
CA GLU A 105 -27.25 -5.19 28.98
C GLU A 105 -26.67 -6.31 28.11
N SER A 106 -27.11 -7.56 28.32
CA SER A 106 -26.67 -8.69 27.50
C SER A 106 -27.10 -8.58 26.04
N GLN A 107 -28.26 -7.97 25.74
CA GLN A 107 -28.67 -7.72 24.36
C GLN A 107 -27.78 -6.66 23.70
N ASP A 108 -27.44 -5.59 24.43
CA ASP A 108 -26.54 -4.54 23.96
C ASP A 108 -25.14 -5.11 23.69
N ILE A 109 -24.61 -5.93 24.59
CA ILE A 109 -23.31 -6.60 24.41
C ILE A 109 -23.34 -7.56 23.22
N LYS A 110 -24.42 -8.33 23.01
CA LYS A 110 -24.57 -9.19 21.82
C LYS A 110 -24.57 -8.36 20.53
N ALA A 111 -25.25 -7.22 20.51
CA ALA A 111 -25.25 -6.31 19.37
C ALA A 111 -23.84 -5.76 19.09
N ASP A 112 -23.09 -5.41 20.13
CA ASP A 112 -21.70 -4.98 20.01
C ASP A 112 -20.78 -6.07 19.44
N ILE A 113 -20.90 -7.32 19.90
CA ILE A 113 -20.14 -8.45 19.35
C ILE A 113 -20.42 -8.61 17.85
N THR A 114 -21.69 -8.55 17.47
CA THR A 114 -22.13 -8.64 16.07
C THR A 114 -21.55 -7.49 15.24
N LYS A 115 -21.59 -6.26 15.77
CA LYS A 115 -21.00 -5.10 15.14
C LYS A 115 -19.49 -5.22 14.96
N ILE A 116 -18.76 -5.71 15.97
CA ILE A 116 -17.31 -5.95 15.86
C ILE A 116 -17.04 -6.94 14.72
N PHE A 117 -17.79 -8.04 14.67
CA PHE A 117 -17.67 -9.03 13.60
C PHE A 117 -17.92 -8.41 12.22
N ASP A 118 -19.01 -7.66 12.05
CA ASP A 118 -19.41 -7.10 10.75
C ASP A 118 -18.49 -5.98 10.25
N THR A 119 -17.96 -5.16 11.17
CA THR A 119 -17.20 -3.95 10.84
C THR A 119 -15.68 -4.16 10.78
N SER A 120 -15.18 -5.33 11.21
CA SER A 120 -13.76 -5.67 11.18
C SER A 120 -13.29 -5.91 9.75
N THR A 121 -12.74 -4.87 9.14
CA THR A 121 -12.31 -4.88 7.74
C THR A 121 -10.81 -4.64 7.58
N PHE A 122 -10.22 -5.28 6.59
CA PHE A 122 -8.86 -5.01 6.10
C PHE A 122 -8.90 -4.92 4.58
N ASN A 123 -8.37 -3.82 4.02
CA ASN A 123 -8.52 -3.47 2.61
C ASN A 123 -9.98 -3.46 2.13
N LYS A 124 -10.88 -2.86 2.92
CA LYS A 124 -12.33 -2.73 2.65
C LYS A 124 -13.12 -4.04 2.60
N GLU A 125 -12.49 -5.16 2.96
CA GLU A 125 -13.14 -6.47 3.01
C GLU A 125 -13.18 -6.98 4.45
N ASN A 126 -14.29 -7.62 4.82
CA ASN A 126 -14.46 -8.18 6.16
C ASN A 126 -13.50 -9.35 6.39
N VAL A 127 -12.69 -9.28 7.44
CA VAL A 127 -11.63 -10.27 7.75
C VAL A 127 -12.19 -11.65 8.10
N PHE A 128 -13.44 -11.73 8.55
CA PHE A 128 -14.12 -12.98 8.89
C PHE A 128 -14.82 -13.65 7.71
N THR A 129 -14.95 -12.95 6.57
CA THR A 129 -15.54 -13.53 5.35
C THR A 129 -14.50 -14.19 4.43
N LYS A 130 -13.20 -13.96 4.68
CA LYS A 130 -12.10 -14.45 3.84
C LYS A 130 -11.72 -15.89 4.19
N LYS A 131 -11.35 -16.67 3.18
CA LYS A 131 -10.70 -17.97 3.36
C LYS A 131 -9.20 -17.78 3.22
N TYR A 132 -8.41 -18.17 4.22
CA TYR A 132 -6.95 -17.92 4.22
C TYR A 132 -6.11 -19.13 3.77
N SER A 133 -6.73 -20.32 3.69
CA SER A 133 -6.05 -21.56 3.33
C SER A 133 -5.50 -21.63 1.90
N HIS A 134 -5.90 -20.70 1.01
CA HIS A 134 -5.36 -20.62 -0.34
C HIS A 134 -3.95 -20.01 -0.38
N ILE A 135 -3.60 -19.16 0.59
CA ILE A 135 -2.28 -18.53 0.70
C ILE A 135 -1.26 -19.54 1.21
N ASP A 136 -1.66 -20.29 2.23
CA ASP A 136 -0.83 -21.35 2.81
C ASP A 136 -1.70 -22.44 3.47
N PRO A 137 -1.49 -23.72 3.13
CA PRO A 137 -2.25 -24.82 3.72
C PRO A 137 -1.99 -25.02 5.22
N LYS A 138 -0.90 -24.47 5.77
CA LYS A 138 -0.63 -24.49 7.22
C LYS A 138 -1.57 -23.56 8.00
N ILE A 139 -2.24 -22.60 7.35
CA ILE A 139 -3.17 -21.69 8.01
C ILE A 139 -4.48 -22.43 8.34
N LYS A 140 -4.65 -22.77 9.61
CA LYS A 140 -5.84 -23.44 10.15
C LYS A 140 -6.97 -22.49 10.56
N PHE A 141 -6.77 -21.18 10.42
CA PHE A 141 -7.77 -20.19 10.81
C PHE A 141 -9.04 -20.34 9.96
N GLN A 142 -10.15 -20.62 10.62
CA GLN A 142 -11.48 -20.84 10.04
C GLN A 142 -12.40 -19.72 10.49
N SER A 143 -12.43 -18.65 9.71
CA SER A 143 -13.21 -17.46 10.06
C SER A 143 -14.72 -17.71 10.15
N ASN A 144 -15.23 -18.66 9.36
CA ASN A 144 -16.64 -19.05 9.33
C ASN A 144 -17.09 -19.83 10.59
N SER A 145 -16.17 -20.29 11.44
CA SER A 145 -16.54 -20.92 12.71
C SER A 145 -17.02 -19.90 13.74
N ILE A 146 -16.63 -18.63 13.59
CA ILE A 146 -17.06 -17.54 14.46
C ILE A 146 -18.40 -17.03 13.91
N ASN A 147 -19.47 -17.22 14.69
CA ASN A 147 -20.80 -16.80 14.30
C ASN A 147 -21.53 -16.15 15.49
N PRO A 148 -21.59 -14.82 15.57
CA PRO A 148 -22.30 -14.08 16.62
C PRO A 148 -23.82 -14.34 16.67
N ASP A 149 -24.44 -14.74 15.56
CA ASP A 149 -25.90 -14.97 15.52
C ASP A 149 -26.30 -16.14 16.43
N LYS A 150 -25.40 -17.12 16.58
CA LYS A 150 -25.59 -18.31 17.42
C LYS A 150 -25.47 -18.04 18.92
N ILE A 151 -25.17 -16.81 19.34
CA ILE A 151 -25.05 -16.44 20.76
C ILE A 151 -26.43 -16.47 21.42
N GLU A 152 -26.57 -17.29 22.45
CA GLU A 152 -27.74 -17.41 23.31
C GLU A 152 -27.44 -16.83 24.70
N ILE A 153 -27.86 -15.58 24.95
CA ILE A 153 -27.52 -14.81 26.16
C ILE A 153 -27.96 -15.47 27.49
N LYS A 154 -28.95 -16.35 27.46
CA LYS A 154 -29.45 -17.08 28.65
C LYS A 154 -28.73 -18.41 28.90
N ASN A 155 -27.90 -18.84 27.95
CA ASN A 155 -27.29 -20.16 27.92
C ASN A 155 -25.78 -20.04 28.13
N THR A 156 -25.35 -20.17 29.38
CA THR A 156 -23.94 -20.07 29.76
C THR A 156 -23.05 -21.10 29.05
N LYS A 157 -23.58 -22.27 28.69
CA LYS A 157 -22.82 -23.27 27.92
C LYS A 157 -22.52 -22.78 26.51
N ASN A 158 -23.54 -22.25 25.82
CA ASN A 158 -23.37 -21.64 24.49
C ASN A 158 -22.33 -20.52 24.50
N LEU A 159 -22.37 -19.64 25.51
CA LEU A 159 -21.41 -18.54 25.66
C LEU A 159 -19.97 -19.05 25.87
N ASN A 160 -19.80 -20.08 26.70
CA ASN A 160 -18.49 -20.71 26.93
C ASN A 160 -17.96 -21.41 25.66
N ASP A 161 -18.82 -22.08 24.91
CA ASP A 161 -18.44 -22.74 23.65
C ASP A 161 -18.02 -21.68 22.60
N PHE A 162 -18.77 -20.58 22.49
CA PHE A 162 -18.39 -19.45 21.63
C PHE A 162 -17.04 -18.83 22.03
N LEU A 163 -16.78 -18.65 23.33
CA LEU A 163 -15.50 -18.13 23.83
C LEU A 163 -14.33 -19.08 23.52
N LYS A 164 -14.55 -20.40 23.65
CA LYS A 164 -13.55 -21.42 23.28
C LYS A 164 -13.24 -21.37 21.80
N ASP A 165 -14.25 -21.25 20.94
CA ASP A 165 -14.07 -21.14 19.50
C ASP A 165 -13.27 -19.89 19.14
N ILE A 166 -13.60 -18.73 19.72
CA ILE A 166 -12.80 -17.51 19.53
C ILE A 166 -11.34 -17.72 19.92
N ASN A 167 -11.09 -18.31 21.10
CA ASN A 167 -9.73 -18.53 21.58
C ASN A 167 -8.94 -19.53 20.72
N LEU A 168 -9.60 -20.57 20.22
CA LEU A 168 -9.01 -21.51 19.27
C LEU A 168 -8.65 -20.81 17.95
N GLN A 169 -9.55 -20.00 17.41
CA GLN A 169 -9.30 -19.27 16.16
C GLN A 169 -8.22 -18.19 16.33
N LYS A 170 -8.14 -17.53 17.49
CA LYS A 170 -7.02 -16.62 17.81
C LYS A 170 -5.68 -17.35 17.79
N LYS A 171 -5.61 -18.55 18.35
CA LYS A 171 -4.40 -19.37 18.32
C LYS A 171 -4.02 -19.71 16.87
N TYR A 172 -4.98 -20.17 16.06
CA TYR A 172 -4.72 -20.48 14.65
C TYR A 172 -4.35 -19.27 13.81
N ALA A 173 -4.92 -18.10 14.08
CA ALA A 173 -4.52 -16.86 13.42
C ALA A 173 -3.07 -16.47 13.76
N LYS A 174 -2.64 -16.64 15.02
CA LYS A 174 -1.25 -16.41 15.44
C LYS A 174 -0.28 -17.39 14.77
N GLU A 175 -0.60 -18.69 14.81
CA GLU A 175 0.19 -19.73 14.14
C GLU A 175 0.28 -19.47 12.63
N GLY A 176 -0.81 -19.01 12.01
CA GLY A 176 -0.83 -18.62 10.59
C GLY A 176 0.07 -17.43 10.29
N ILE A 177 0.10 -16.40 11.15
CA ILE A 177 1.03 -15.26 11.00
C ILE A 177 2.49 -15.72 11.06
N GLU A 178 2.84 -16.60 12.00
CA GLU A 178 4.21 -17.10 12.12
C GLU A 178 4.60 -17.93 10.88
N ALA A 179 3.74 -18.83 10.40
CA ALA A 179 3.98 -19.58 9.17
C ALA A 179 4.18 -18.67 7.94
N LEU A 180 3.44 -17.58 7.86
CA LEU A 180 3.57 -16.60 6.79
C LEU A 180 4.86 -15.77 6.90
N ARG A 181 5.31 -15.44 8.13
CA ARG A 181 6.59 -14.77 8.36
C ARG A 181 7.77 -15.65 7.98
N GLU A 182 7.73 -16.94 8.33
CA GLU A 182 8.71 -17.92 7.90
C GLU A 182 8.78 -18.00 6.38
N LYS A 183 7.63 -18.09 5.70
CA LYS A 183 7.53 -18.11 4.24
C LYS A 183 8.16 -16.89 3.58
N VAL A 184 7.92 -15.68 4.12
CA VAL A 184 8.57 -14.45 3.64
C VAL A 184 10.08 -14.52 3.86
N GLY A 185 10.53 -14.98 5.02
CA GLY A 185 11.93 -15.18 5.34
C GLY A 185 12.63 -16.11 4.34
N GLU A 186 12.06 -17.30 4.11
CA GLU A 186 12.56 -18.29 3.15
C GLU A 186 12.64 -17.74 1.71
N THR A 187 11.67 -16.92 1.31
CA THR A 187 11.64 -16.34 -0.05
C THR A 187 12.63 -15.17 -0.21
N LEU A 188 13.14 -14.61 0.88
CA LEU A 188 14.08 -13.50 0.89
C LEU A 188 15.55 -13.93 1.12
N VAL A 189 15.83 -15.21 1.39
CA VAL A 189 17.20 -15.69 1.60
C VAL A 189 17.98 -15.66 0.27
N ASP A 190 18.89 -14.68 0.19
CA ASP A 190 20.09 -14.57 -0.65
C ASP A 190 20.07 -15.21 -2.04
N ASP A 191 19.45 -14.52 -3.00
CA ASP A 191 20.00 -14.56 -4.35
C ASP A 191 21.21 -13.60 -4.37
N GLU A 192 22.42 -14.12 -4.11
CA GLU A 192 23.71 -13.44 -4.38
C GLU A 192 23.80 -12.89 -5.82
N LYS A 193 22.85 -13.25 -6.70
CA LYS A 193 22.69 -12.77 -8.07
C LYS A 193 22.19 -11.34 -8.20
N TYR A 194 21.64 -10.72 -7.15
CA TYR A 194 21.21 -9.31 -7.22
C TYR A 194 22.39 -8.32 -7.33
N GLU A 195 23.62 -8.74 -7.06
CA GLU A 195 24.80 -7.87 -7.23
C GLU A 195 25.17 -7.61 -8.70
N THR A 196 24.68 -8.41 -9.64
CA THR A 196 25.01 -8.21 -11.06
C THR A 196 23.86 -7.58 -11.82
N LEU A 197 24.01 -6.29 -12.12
CA LEU A 197 23.22 -5.58 -13.12
C LEU A 197 23.17 -6.44 -14.39
N ASN A 198 21.98 -6.89 -14.79
CA ASN A 198 21.82 -7.69 -16.01
C ASN A 198 22.17 -6.83 -17.23
N LYS A 199 23.41 -6.97 -17.72
CA LYS A 199 23.96 -6.20 -18.85
C LYS A 199 23.18 -6.40 -20.14
N ASP A 200 22.45 -7.49 -20.27
CA ASP A 200 21.64 -7.80 -21.45
C ASP A 200 20.26 -7.12 -21.40
N ALA A 201 19.80 -6.75 -20.20
CA ALA A 201 18.60 -5.92 -20.01
C ALA A 201 18.86 -4.42 -20.20
N LEU A 202 20.13 -4.01 -20.24
CA LEU A 202 20.55 -2.68 -20.64
C LEU A 202 20.64 -2.61 -22.17
N ASP A 203 19.62 -2.02 -22.80
CA ASP A 203 19.71 -1.67 -24.21
C ASP A 203 20.88 -0.67 -24.40
N LYS A 204 21.98 -1.17 -24.96
CA LYS A 204 23.20 -0.39 -25.21
C LYS A 204 22.95 0.84 -26.07
N GLU A 205 21.96 0.82 -26.96
CA GLU A 205 21.64 1.97 -27.80
C GLU A 205 20.87 3.05 -27.02
N GLN A 206 19.87 2.66 -26.24
CA GLN A 206 19.12 3.60 -25.39
C GLN A 206 20.01 4.21 -24.30
N PHE A 207 20.85 3.42 -23.66
CA PHE A 207 21.76 3.90 -22.63
C PHE A 207 22.79 4.89 -23.20
N LYS A 208 23.31 4.63 -24.41
CA LYS A 208 24.18 5.58 -25.13
C LYS A 208 23.41 6.83 -25.58
N ALA A 209 22.18 6.69 -26.06
CA ALA A 209 21.35 7.81 -26.47
C ALA A 209 21.01 8.75 -25.30
N SER A 210 20.78 8.21 -24.10
CA SER A 210 20.56 8.99 -22.87
C SER A 210 21.82 9.69 -22.35
N HIS A 211 23.01 9.29 -22.81
CA HIS A 211 24.29 9.93 -22.46
C HIS A 211 24.88 10.79 -23.58
N ASN A 212 24.30 10.77 -24.79
CA ASN A 212 24.65 11.69 -25.86
C ASN A 212 24.02 13.07 -25.57
N THR A 213 24.84 13.95 -25.00
CA THR A 213 24.51 15.37 -24.78
C THR A 213 24.43 16.20 -26.06
N GLU A 214 24.67 15.59 -27.24
CA GLU A 214 24.59 16.24 -28.56
C GLU A 214 23.21 16.83 -28.89
N GLY A 215 22.16 16.48 -28.13
CA GLY A 215 20.82 17.04 -28.26
C GLY A 215 20.48 18.20 -27.30
N ILE A 216 21.42 18.61 -26.43
CA ILE A 216 21.28 19.78 -25.54
C ILE A 216 21.84 21.00 -26.28
N THR A 217 21.07 21.55 -27.20
CA THR A 217 21.39 22.83 -27.82
C THR A 217 21.02 23.97 -26.87
N LEU A 218 21.74 25.10 -26.98
CA LEU A 218 21.48 26.30 -26.18
C LEU A 218 20.00 26.73 -26.27
N GLU A 219 19.39 26.56 -27.44
CA GLU A 219 17.99 26.84 -27.75
C GLU A 219 17.00 25.93 -26.98
N ARG A 220 17.39 24.68 -26.71
CA ARG A 220 16.60 23.73 -25.93
C ARG A 220 16.71 24.01 -24.42
N LEU A 221 17.89 24.47 -23.99
CA LEU A 221 18.13 24.99 -22.63
C LEU A 221 17.30 26.26 -22.36
N THR A 222 17.22 27.18 -23.32
CA THR A 222 16.43 28.41 -23.15
C THR A 222 14.92 28.16 -23.13
N LYS A 223 14.43 27.12 -23.83
CA LYS A 223 13.03 26.68 -23.78
C LYS A 223 12.63 25.95 -22.51
N LEU A 224 13.59 25.43 -21.74
CA LEU A 224 13.33 24.72 -20.48
C LEU A 224 13.47 25.64 -19.24
N LEU A 225 14.18 26.77 -19.39
CA LEU A 225 14.45 27.74 -18.32
C LEU A 225 13.50 28.96 -18.33
N ASN A 226 12.61 29.05 -19.31
CA ASN A 226 11.52 30.04 -19.40
C ASN A 226 10.16 29.32 -19.35
#